data_AF-A0A944QWQ5-F1
#
_entry.id   AF-A0A944QWQ5-F1
#
_cell.length_a   1.000
_cell.length_b   1.000
_cell.length_c   1.000
_cell.angle_alpha   90.00
_cell.angle_beta   90.00
_cell.angle_gamma   90.00
#
_symmetry.space_group_name_H-M   'P 1'
#
loop_
_entity.id
_entity.type
_entity.pdbx_description
1 polymer ?
#
loop_
_entity_poly.entity_id
_entity_poly.type
_entity_poly.pdbx_seq_one_letter_code
_entity_poly.pdbx_strand_id
1 'polypeptide(L)' 'MSLDRGTKIYAAVLAIVCLSLLLTWMLTLDMRLEEIDDMIDRDSEIASYPYPFRALEIEGTTAVLSSPRSNAMPAVR' A
#
# COMPACT_ATOMS: atom_id res chain seq x y z
N MET A 1 -16.72 -2.33 37.71
CA MET A 1 -15.52 -1.59 38.18
C MET A 1 -15.44 -0.27 37.45
N SER A 2 -15.43 0.86 38.15
CA SER A 2 -15.16 2.16 37.54
C SER A 2 -13.65 2.29 37.33
N LEU A 3 -13.22 2.61 36.10
CA LEU A 3 -11.83 3.00 35.85
C LEU A 3 -11.45 4.22 36.69
N ASP A 4 -10.25 4.20 37.25
CA ASP A 4 -9.66 5.34 37.93
C ASP A 4 -9.40 6.50 36.95
N ARG A 5 -9.26 7.71 37.48
CA ARG A 5 -9.08 8.92 36.67
C ARG A 5 -7.81 8.88 35.83
N GLY A 6 -6.73 8.26 36.35
CA GLY A 6 -5.45 8.14 35.66
C GLY A 6 -5.58 7.25 34.42
N THR A 7 -6.18 6.07 34.57
CA THR A 7 -6.40 5.13 33.47
C THR A 7 -7.31 5.73 32.39
N LYS A 8 -8.32 6.53 32.76
CA LYS A 8 -9.17 7.23 31.79
C LYS A 8 -8.39 8.24 30.94
N ILE A 9 -7.52 9.03 31.57
CA ILE A 9 -6.69 10.02 30.87
C ILE A 9 -5.67 9.31 29.98
N TYR A 10 -5.00 8.28 30.50
CA TYR A 10 -4.05 7.49 29.73
C TYR A 10 -4.70 6.85 28.49
N ALA A 11 -5.86 6.20 28.67
CA ALA A 11 -6.59 5.58 27.57
C ALA A 11 -7.04 6.62 26.53
N ALA A 12 -7.48 7.81 26.97
CA ALA A 12 -7.86 8.89 26.06
C ALA A 12 -6.66 9.38 25.23
N VAL A 13 -5.50 9.60 25.85
CA VAL A 13 -4.26 9.99 25.15
C VAL A 13 -3.83 8.91 24.16
N LEU A 14 -3.83 7.65 24.58
CA LEU A 14 -3.47 6.52 23.72
C LEU A 14 -4.41 6.41 22.51
N ALA A 15 -5.72 6.57 22.75
CA ALA A 15 -6.71 6.56 21.67
C ALA A 15 -6.46 7.69 20.66
N ILE A 16 -6.12 8.91 21.11
CA ILE A 16 -5.78 10.02 20.24
C ILE A 16 -4.53 9.71 19.40
N VAL A 17 -3.49 9.11 20.01
CA VAL A 17 -2.27 8.71 19.29
C VAL A 17 -2.60 7.65 18.23
N CYS A 18 -3.32 6.59 18.59
CA CYS A 18 -3.73 5.56 17.65
C CYS A 18 -4.58 6.12 16.50
N LEU A 19 -5.53 6.99 16.81
CA LEU A 19 -6.37 7.64 15.80
C LEU A 19 -5.53 8.50 14.85
N SER A 20 -4.59 9.29 15.39
CA SER A 20 -3.70 10.13 14.59
C SER A 20 -2.85 9.31 13.62
N LEU A 21 -2.26 8.21 14.11
CA LEU A 21 -1.48 7.28 13.29
C LEU A 21 -2.33 6.66 12.17
N LEU A 22 -3.55 6.24 12.49
CA LEU A 22 -4.47 5.67 11.53
C LEU A 22 -4.89 6.67 10.44
N LEU A 23 -5.17 7.92 10.82
CA LEU A 23 -5.44 8.98 9.84
C LEU A 23 -4.23 9.25 8.94
N THR A 24 -3.03 9.36 9.52
CA THR A 24 -1.82 9.58 8.71
C THR A 24 -1.57 8.43 7.74
N TRP A 25 -1.80 7.19 8.17
CA TRP A 25 -1.65 6.03 7.29
C TRP A 25 -2.69 6.03 6.17
N MET A 26 -3.96 6.35 6.45
CA MET A 26 -4.97 6.48 5.39
C MET A 26 -4.61 7.53 4.35
N LEU A 27 -3.99 8.65 4.76
CA LEU A 27 -3.55 9.69 3.82
C LEU A 27 -2.36 9.25 2.94
N THR A 28 -1.67 8.17 3.29
CA THR A 28 -0.60 7.57 2.45
C THR A 28 -1.12 6.55 1.44
N LEU A 29 -2.42 6.19 1.48
CA LEU A 29 -3.01 5.27 0.51
C LEU A 29 -3.24 6.00 -0.81
N ASP A 30 -2.43 5.69 -1.82
CA ASP A 30 -2.62 6.20 -3.18
C ASP A 30 -3.46 5.23 -4.01
N MET A 31 -4.76 5.49 -4.11
CA MET A 31 -5.71 4.66 -4.88
C MET A 31 -5.39 4.63 -6.38
N ARG A 32 -4.60 5.59 -6.89
CA ARG A 32 -4.23 5.65 -8.31
C ARG A 32 -3.28 4.51 -8.69
N LEU A 33 -2.52 3.96 -7.73
CA LEU A 33 -1.66 2.79 -7.96
C LEU A 33 -2.50 1.57 -8.36
N GLU A 34 -3.64 1.36 -7.69
CA GLU A 34 -4.55 0.26 -7.98
C GLU A 34 -5.16 0.39 -9.37
N GLU A 35 -5.53 1.62 -9.78
CA GLU A 35 -6.04 1.87 -11.13
C GLU A 35 -5.01 1.57 -12.23
N ILE A 36 -3.73 1.89 -12.00
CA ILE A 36 -2.66 1.58 -12.94
C ILE A 36 -2.40 0.06 -13.02
N ASP A 37 -2.37 -0.63 -11.89
CA ASP A 37 -2.25 -2.10 -11.85
C ASP A 37 -3.41 -2.75 -12.65
N ASP A 38 -4.64 -2.27 -12.45
CA ASP A 38 -5.82 -2.71 -13.19
C ASP A 38 -5.72 -2.49 -14.70
N MET A 39 -5.11 -1.38 -15.12
CA MET A 39 -4.86 -1.08 -16.54
C MET A 39 -3.80 -2.02 -17.14
N ILE A 40 -2.72 -2.27 -16.40
CA ILE A 40 -1.63 -3.18 -16.79
C ILE A 40 -2.16 -4.60 -16.98
N ASP A 41 -3.00 -5.08 -16.06
CA ASP A 41 -3.56 -6.44 -16.11
C ASP A 41 -4.57 -6.63 -17.25
N ARG A 42 -5.23 -5.56 -17.71
CA ARG A 42 -6.16 -5.60 -18.85
C ARG A 42 -5.45 -5.54 -20.21
N ASP A 43 -4.20 -5.09 -20.26
CA ASP A 43 -3.44 -5.03 -21.51
C ASP A 43 -2.87 -6.40 -21.86
N SER A 44 -3.32 -6.97 -22.98
CA SER A 44 -2.92 -8.32 -23.41
C SER A 44 -1.44 -8.44 -23.78
N GLU A 45 -0.80 -7.36 -24.25
CA GLU A 45 0.62 -7.38 -24.62
C GLU A 45 1.47 -7.37 -23.34
N ILE A 46 1.13 -6.52 -22.38
CA ILE A 46 1.84 -6.41 -21.11
C ILE A 46 1.58 -7.63 -20.21
N ALA A 47 0.35 -8.12 -20.15
CA ALA A 47 0.01 -9.33 -19.39
C ALA A 47 0.65 -10.61 -19.97
N SER A 48 1.01 -10.61 -21.27
CA SER A 48 1.73 -11.72 -21.88
C SER A 48 3.21 -11.80 -21.48
N TYR A 49 3.73 -10.76 -20.82
CA TYR A 49 5.12 -10.72 -20.42
C TYR A 49 5.40 -11.77 -19.33
N PRO A 50 6.53 -12.50 -19.39
CA PRO A 50 6.86 -13.55 -18.42
C PRO A 50 6.97 -13.07 -16.96
N TYR A 51 7.19 -11.76 -16.76
CA TYR A 51 7.32 -11.12 -15.46
C TYR A 51 6.22 -10.07 -15.33
N PRO A 52 5.23 -10.25 -14.42
CA PRO A 52 4.16 -9.28 -14.26
C PRO A 52 4.72 -7.96 -13.74
N PHE A 53 4.17 -6.85 -14.20
CA PHE A 53 4.50 -5.52 -13.71
C PHE A 53 3.53 -5.11 -12.62
N ARG A 54 4.02 -4.39 -11.61
CA ARG A 54 3.23 -3.82 -10.53
C ARG A 54 3.68 -2.39 -10.27
N ALA A 55 2.75 -1.45 -10.17
CA ALA A 55 3.01 -0.07 -9.83
C ALA A 55 3.45 0.04 -8.36
N LEU A 56 4.56 0.74 -8.13
CA LEU A 56 5.10 0.99 -6.79
C LEU A 56 4.76 2.38 -6.29
N GLU A 57 4.95 3.38 -7.15
CA GLU A 57 4.79 4.78 -6.78
C GLU A 57 4.40 5.61 -8.00
N ILE A 58 3.69 6.71 -7.77
CA ILE A 58 3.34 7.69 -8.79
C ILE A 58 4.01 9.02 -8.43
N GLU A 59 5.04 9.37 -9.19
CA GLU A 59 5.72 10.65 -9.08
C GLU A 59 5.10 11.63 -10.09
N GLY A 60 4.05 12.33 -9.66
CA GLY A 60 3.35 13.32 -10.48
C GLY A 60 2.61 12.69 -11.67
N THR A 61 3.24 12.73 -12.85
CA THR A 61 2.73 12.17 -14.11
C THR A 61 3.45 10.88 -14.53
N THR A 62 4.44 10.43 -13.76
CA THR A 62 5.24 9.25 -14.07
C THR A 62 4.96 8.15 -13.06
N ALA A 63 4.61 6.96 -13.53
CA ALA A 63 4.44 5.79 -12.68
C ALA A 63 5.74 4.97 -12.66
N VAL A 64 6.21 4.64 -11.47
CA VAL A 64 7.36 3.74 -11.28
C VAL A 64 6.81 2.32 -11.14
N LEU A 65 7.14 1.48 -12.12
CA LEU A 65 6.73 0.08 -12.14
C LEU A 65 7.89 -0.82 -11.67
N SER A 66 7.57 -1.88 -10.96
CA SER A 66 8.50 -2.98 -10.70
C SER A 66 8.00 -4.26 -11.34
N SER A 67 8.92 -5.05 -11.87
CA SER A 67 8.67 -6.48 -12.05
C SER A 67 9.18 -7.18 -10.80
N PRO A 68 8.32 -7.89 -10.04
CA PRO A 68 8.80 -8.72 -8.95
C PRO A 68 9.82 -9.69 -9.55
N ARG A 69 11.02 -9.77 -8.95
CA ARG A 69 11.84 -10.99 -9.08
C ARG A 69 11.05 -12.10 -8.40
N SER A 70 10.09 -12.65 -9.12
CA SER A 70 9.15 -13.63 -8.61
C SER A 70 9.92 -14.91 -8.33
N ASN A 71 9.74 -15.47 -7.13
CA ASN A 71 10.19 -16.84 -6.85
C ASN A 71 9.57 -17.85 -7.83
N ALA A 72 8.44 -17.52 -8.46
CA ALA A 72 7.81 -18.36 -9.47
C ALA A 72 8.57 -18.38 -10.81
N MET A 73 9.46 -17.42 -11.05
CA MET A 73 10.20 -17.29 -12.32
C MET A 73 11.69 -17.02 -12.04
N PRO A 74 12.48 -18.08 -11.77
CA PRO A 74 13.89 -17.93 -11.45
C PRO A 74 14.68 -17.37 -12.64
N ALA A 75 15.55 -16.39 -12.37
CA ALA A 75 16.38 -15.72 -13.38
C ALA A 75 17.43 -16.64 -14.01
N VAL A 76 17.66 -17.83 -13.44
CA VAL A 76 18.63 -18.82 -13.90
C VAL A 76 17.96 -20.18 -13.84
N ARG A 77 18.04 -20.95 -14.94
CA ARG A 77 17.59 -22.34 -15.01
C ARG A 77 18.59 -23.28 -14.37
#